data_AF-A0A5E4J1E1-F1
#
_entry.id   AF-A0A5E4J1E1-F1
#
_cell.length_a   1.000
_cell.length_b   1.000
_cell.length_c   1.000
_cell.angle_alpha   90.00
_cell.angle_beta   90.00
_cell.angle_gamma   90.00
#
_symmetry.space_group_name_H-M   'P 1'
#
loop_
_entity.id
_entity.type
_entity.pdbx_description
1 polymer ?
#
loop_
_entity_poly.entity_id
_entity_poly.type
_entity_poly.pdbx_seq_one_letter_code
_entity_poly.pdbx_strand_id
1 'polypeptide(L)'
;MNFEDINNAEDLQNVSKEFVWQNFERLAAFIFEKNNFQVEISKVRTSNKKRRQYDVIAKKGDKTILAECKKWAGNRYRLSALKSAVRKHIERSEFYRNLTGENTIPIIVTLIEEEIQFCEGIPIVPISKLNSFIDEEDMGIDPQQAAGDEAFLRFLASQNRPYR
;
A
#
# COMPACT_ATOMS: atom_id res chain seq x y z
N MET A 1 17.87 -13.56 -11.51
CA MET A 1 17.36 -14.14 -10.26
C MET A 1 15.86 -14.00 -10.28
N ASN A 2 15.15 -15.12 -10.24
CA ASN A 2 13.71 -15.13 -10.02
C ASN A 2 13.47 -15.01 -8.51
N PHE A 3 12.31 -14.47 -8.09
CA PHE A 3 11.95 -14.39 -6.67
C PHE A 3 11.87 -15.76 -6.00
N GLU A 4 11.69 -16.80 -6.80
CA GLU A 4 11.70 -18.21 -6.41
C GLU A 4 13.04 -18.66 -5.81
N ASP A 5 14.13 -17.90 -6.05
CA ASP A 5 15.47 -18.21 -5.55
C ASP A 5 15.82 -17.52 -4.22
N ILE A 6 14.95 -16.62 -3.71
CA ILE A 6 15.21 -15.87 -2.48
C ILE A 6 14.82 -16.75 -1.29
N ASN A 7 15.83 -17.34 -0.64
CA ASN A 7 15.62 -18.30 0.44
C ASN A 7 15.87 -17.70 1.84
N ASN A 8 16.52 -16.54 1.93
CA ASN A 8 16.80 -15.88 3.22
C ASN A 8 16.92 -14.34 3.08
N ALA A 9 16.97 -13.66 4.24
CA ALA A 9 17.05 -12.21 4.32
C ALA A 9 18.40 -11.61 3.85
N GLU A 10 19.44 -12.42 3.70
CA GLU A 10 20.79 -12.02 3.26
C GLU A 10 20.88 -11.99 1.72
N ASP A 11 20.20 -12.93 1.05
CA ASP A 11 20.01 -12.93 -0.41
C ASP A 11 19.31 -11.66 -0.90
N LEU A 12 18.41 -11.11 -0.08
CA LEU A 12 17.69 -9.87 -0.33
C LEU A 12 18.62 -8.63 -0.29
N GLN A 13 19.73 -8.68 0.45
CA GLN A 13 20.65 -7.55 0.64
C GLN A 13 21.68 -7.40 -0.49
N ASN A 14 22.05 -8.50 -1.16
CA ASN A 14 23.08 -8.54 -2.22
C ASN A 14 22.60 -8.02 -3.58
N VAL A 15 21.34 -7.64 -3.65
CA VAL A 15 20.65 -7.23 -4.85
C VAL A 15 20.80 -5.71 -5.05
N SER A 16 21.18 -5.26 -6.25
CA SER A 16 21.49 -3.84 -6.53
C SER A 16 20.33 -2.91 -6.12
N LYS A 17 20.58 -1.66 -5.73
CA LYS A 17 19.52 -0.74 -5.27
C LYS A 17 18.38 -0.53 -6.27
N GLU A 18 18.67 -0.61 -7.57
CA GLU A 18 17.69 -0.56 -8.66
C GLU A 18 16.95 -1.88 -8.84
N PHE A 19 17.63 -3.02 -8.69
CA PHE A 19 16.98 -4.33 -8.70
C PHE A 19 16.11 -4.53 -7.46
N VAL A 20 16.52 -4.03 -6.28
CA VAL A 20 15.67 -3.97 -5.08
C VAL A 20 14.43 -3.12 -5.34
N TRP A 21 14.53 -2.02 -6.09
CA TRP A 21 13.36 -1.21 -6.45
C TRP A 21 12.42 -1.98 -7.38
N GLN A 22 12.93 -2.56 -8.48
CA GLN A 22 12.16 -3.42 -9.38
C GLN A 22 11.58 -4.64 -8.66
N ASN A 23 12.24 -5.09 -7.60
CA ASN A 23 11.80 -6.20 -6.77
C ASN A 23 10.87 -5.83 -5.64
N PHE A 24 10.88 -4.59 -5.17
CA PHE A 24 10.10 -4.25 -3.99
C PHE A 24 8.61 -4.22 -4.29
N GLU A 25 8.22 -3.58 -5.40
CA GLU A 25 6.83 -3.63 -5.90
C GLU A 25 6.41 -5.07 -6.20
N ARG A 26 7.31 -5.87 -6.78
CA ARG A 26 7.08 -7.30 -7.07
C ARG A 26 6.98 -8.17 -5.82
N LEU A 27 7.74 -7.87 -4.76
CA LEU A 27 7.66 -8.57 -3.49
C LEU A 27 6.34 -8.27 -2.79
N ALA A 28 5.92 -7.01 -2.77
CA ALA A 28 4.60 -6.63 -2.27
C ALA A 28 3.49 -7.32 -3.06
N ALA A 29 3.59 -7.30 -4.40
CA ALA A 29 2.66 -8.00 -5.28
C ALA A 29 2.61 -9.51 -5.02
N PHE A 30 3.76 -10.16 -4.87
CA PHE A 30 3.85 -11.59 -4.57
C PHE A 30 3.14 -11.95 -3.25
N ILE A 31 3.30 -11.13 -2.21
CA ILE A 31 2.59 -11.33 -0.93
C ILE A 31 1.07 -11.22 -1.15
N PHE A 32 0.60 -10.23 -1.91
CA PHE A 32 -0.83 -10.13 -2.28
C PHE A 32 -1.31 -11.35 -3.09
N GLU A 33 -0.55 -11.79 -4.09
CA GLU A 33 -0.89 -12.96 -4.91
C GLU A 33 -0.98 -14.25 -4.06
N LYS A 34 -0.07 -14.43 -3.10
CA LYS A 34 -0.13 -15.56 -2.14
C LYS A 34 -1.37 -15.52 -1.26
N ASN A 35 -1.94 -14.34 -1.06
CA ASN A 35 -3.21 -14.12 -0.35
C ASN A 35 -4.43 -14.06 -1.30
N ASN A 36 -4.30 -14.59 -2.52
CA ASN A 36 -5.35 -14.73 -3.53
C ASN A 36 -5.88 -13.39 -4.09
N PHE A 37 -5.08 -12.34 -4.06
CA PHE A 37 -5.39 -11.11 -4.80
C PHE A 37 -4.96 -11.25 -6.27
N GLN A 38 -5.73 -10.64 -7.17
CA GLN A 38 -5.28 -10.34 -8.52
C GLN A 38 -4.46 -9.06 -8.50
N VAL A 39 -3.25 -9.08 -9.06
CA VAL A 39 -2.32 -7.95 -8.91
C VAL A 39 -1.90 -7.35 -10.26
N GLU A 40 -1.91 -6.02 -10.35
CA GLU A 40 -1.25 -5.24 -11.41
C GLU A 40 -0.12 -4.41 -10.79
N ILE A 41 1.08 -4.43 -11.41
CA ILE A 41 2.28 -3.74 -10.93
C ILE A 41 2.66 -2.59 -11.88
N SER A 42 3.19 -1.49 -11.33
CA SER A 42 3.68 -0.30 -12.04
C SER A 42 2.69 0.24 -13.10
N LYS A 43 1.39 0.19 -12.79
CA LYS A 43 0.35 0.42 -13.77
C LYS A 43 -0.02 1.90 -13.87
N VAL A 44 -0.11 2.39 -15.11
CA VAL A 44 -0.57 3.76 -15.39
C VAL A 44 -2.05 3.75 -15.71
N ARG A 45 -2.82 4.60 -15.01
CA ARG A 45 -4.21 4.93 -15.34
C ARG A 45 -4.29 6.35 -15.90
N THR A 46 -5.11 6.53 -16.92
CA THR A 46 -5.29 7.81 -17.62
C THR A 46 -6.75 8.18 -17.67
N SER A 47 -7.07 9.43 -17.30
CA SER A 47 -8.41 10.00 -17.42
C SER A 47 -8.30 11.52 -17.50
N ASN A 48 -9.10 12.16 -18.38
CA ASN A 48 -9.11 13.62 -18.56
C ASN A 48 -7.72 14.24 -18.72
N LYS A 49 -6.86 13.62 -19.56
CA LYS A 49 -5.46 14.01 -19.81
C LYS A 49 -4.55 13.96 -18.56
N LYS A 50 -5.04 13.50 -17.40
CA LYS A 50 -4.24 13.22 -16.21
C LYS A 50 -3.79 11.76 -16.24
N ARG A 51 -2.52 11.53 -15.88
CA ARG A 51 -1.90 10.20 -15.76
C ARG A 51 -1.47 9.99 -14.31
N ARG A 52 -1.78 8.83 -13.75
CA ARG A 52 -1.33 8.40 -12.41
C ARG A 52 -0.75 7.00 -12.50
N GLN A 53 0.42 6.81 -11.90
CA GLN A 53 1.05 5.52 -11.74
C GLN A 53 0.72 4.96 -10.34
N TYR A 54 0.47 3.67 -10.32
CA TYR A 54 0.22 2.87 -9.12
C TYR A 54 1.26 1.77 -9.07
N ASP A 55 1.98 1.70 -7.96
CA ASP A 55 3.06 0.72 -7.78
C ASP A 55 2.47 -0.68 -7.72
N VAL A 56 1.44 -0.89 -6.88
CA VAL A 56 0.70 -2.16 -6.80
C VAL A 56 -0.80 -1.88 -6.65
N ILE A 57 -1.59 -2.53 -7.51
CA ILE A 57 -3.05 -2.59 -7.42
C ILE A 57 -3.40 -4.05 -7.13
N ALA A 58 -3.93 -4.34 -5.94
CA ALA A 58 -4.31 -5.69 -5.53
C ALA A 58 -5.83 -5.76 -5.36
N LYS A 59 -6.49 -6.69 -6.06
CA LYS A 59 -7.95 -6.84 -6.07
C LYS A 59 -8.39 -8.19 -5.54
N LYS A 60 -9.35 -8.21 -4.61
CA LYS A 60 -9.97 -9.42 -4.07
C LYS A 60 -11.41 -9.12 -3.67
N GLY A 61 -12.36 -9.84 -4.27
CA GLY A 61 -13.78 -9.55 -4.08
C GLY A 61 -14.14 -8.15 -4.54
N ASP A 62 -14.77 -7.37 -3.66
CA ASP A 62 -15.15 -5.97 -3.87
C ASP A 62 -14.08 -4.96 -3.39
N LYS A 63 -12.99 -5.44 -2.79
CA LYS A 63 -11.89 -4.61 -2.27
C LYS A 63 -10.77 -4.46 -3.30
N THR A 64 -10.31 -3.21 -3.48
CA THR A 64 -9.10 -2.87 -4.24
C THR A 64 -8.08 -2.17 -3.34
N ILE A 65 -7.00 -2.84 -2.97
CA ILE A 65 -5.91 -2.23 -2.22
C ILE A 65 -4.96 -1.53 -3.21
N LEU A 66 -4.69 -0.25 -2.96
CA LEU A 66 -3.72 0.55 -3.70
C LEU A 66 -2.48 0.75 -2.83
N ALA A 67 -1.46 -0.05 -3.07
CA ALA A 67 -0.22 -0.02 -2.29
C ALA A 67 0.82 0.87 -2.98
N GLU A 68 1.24 1.93 -2.29
CA GLU A 68 2.40 2.75 -2.67
C GLU A 68 3.65 2.19 -2.01
N CYS A 69 4.64 1.83 -2.81
CA CYS A 69 5.90 1.29 -2.31
C CYS A 69 6.88 2.45 -2.04
N LYS A 70 7.33 2.58 -0.78
CA LYS A 70 8.32 3.58 -0.38
C LYS A 70 9.56 2.95 0.24
N LYS A 71 10.69 3.13 -0.44
CA LYS A 71 12.02 2.89 0.11
C LYS A 71 12.51 4.15 0.78
N TRP A 72 12.34 4.26 2.09
CA TRP A 72 13.04 5.28 2.86
C TRP A 72 14.40 4.74 3.32
N ALA A 73 15.42 5.58 3.24
CA ALA A 73 16.76 5.24 3.68
C ALA A 73 17.04 5.96 5.01
N GLY A 74 16.88 5.23 6.12
CA GLY A 74 17.48 5.56 7.41
C GLY A 74 16.66 6.38 8.42
N ASN A 75 17.24 6.51 9.62
CA ASN A 75 16.64 7.00 10.88
C ASN A 75 16.20 8.48 10.92
N ARG A 76 16.19 9.19 9.79
CA ARG A 76 15.89 10.63 9.79
C ARG A 76 14.83 10.97 8.78
N TYR A 77 13.68 10.40 9.02
CA TYR A 77 12.52 10.79 8.29
C TYR A 77 12.03 12.18 8.70
N ARG A 78 11.84 13.05 7.72
CA ARG A 78 11.10 14.29 7.96
C ARG A 78 9.63 13.93 7.83
N LEU A 79 8.88 13.95 8.94
CA LEU A 79 7.43 13.76 9.00
C LEU A 79 6.67 14.50 7.86
N SER A 80 7.19 15.66 7.43
CA SER A 80 6.68 16.41 6.29
C SER A 80 6.76 15.68 4.95
N ALA A 81 7.82 14.92 4.69
CA ALA A 81 8.01 14.16 3.45
C ALA A 81 6.95 13.06 3.32
N LEU A 82 6.58 12.41 4.43
CA LEU A 82 5.47 11.47 4.43
C LEU A 82 4.13 12.07 4.36
N LYS A 83 3.86 13.12 5.12
CA LYS A 83 2.60 13.84 4.95
C LYS A 83 2.42 14.21 3.48
N SER A 84 3.48 14.65 2.81
CA SER A 84 3.44 14.89 1.36
C SER A 84 3.21 13.61 0.53
N ALA A 85 3.91 12.52 0.81
CA ALA A 85 3.74 11.25 0.09
C ALA A 85 2.34 10.64 0.27
N VAL A 86 1.84 10.61 1.50
CA VAL A 86 0.50 10.17 1.89
C VAL A 86 -0.56 11.00 1.18
N ARG A 87 -0.50 12.34 1.24
CA ARG A 87 -1.48 13.20 0.57
C ARG A 87 -1.54 12.95 -0.94
N LYS A 88 -0.37 12.82 -1.59
CA LYS A 88 -0.31 12.46 -3.02
C LYS A 88 -0.90 11.07 -3.29
N HIS A 89 -0.77 10.14 -2.36
CA HIS A 89 -1.35 8.80 -2.49
C HIS A 89 -2.86 8.80 -2.28
N ILE A 90 -3.37 9.59 -1.33
CA ILE A 90 -4.81 9.83 -1.15
C ILE A 90 -5.41 10.39 -2.43
N GLU A 91 -4.83 11.47 -2.98
CA GLU A 91 -5.29 12.08 -4.24
C GLU A 91 -5.28 11.09 -5.42
N ARG A 92 -4.26 10.21 -5.50
CA ARG A 92 -4.21 9.15 -6.51
C ARG A 92 -5.28 8.10 -6.30
N SER A 93 -5.58 7.76 -5.07
CA SER A 93 -6.57 6.74 -4.73
C SER A 93 -7.98 7.23 -5.02
N GLU A 94 -8.26 8.51 -4.76
CA GLU A 94 -9.51 9.18 -5.18
C GLU A 94 -9.62 9.23 -6.71
N PHE A 95 -8.53 9.57 -7.43
CA PHE A 95 -8.52 9.52 -8.89
C PHE A 95 -8.86 8.12 -9.41
N TYR A 96 -8.31 7.07 -8.80
CA TYR A 96 -8.60 5.69 -9.18
C TYR A 96 -10.07 5.33 -8.93
N ARG A 97 -10.58 5.68 -7.74
CA ARG A 97 -11.97 5.45 -7.36
C ARG A 97 -12.93 6.12 -8.33
N ASN A 98 -12.70 7.39 -8.67
CA ASN A 98 -13.51 8.13 -9.63
C ASN A 98 -13.43 7.56 -11.06
N LEU A 99 -12.32 6.94 -11.42
CA LEU A 99 -12.14 6.31 -12.73
C LEU A 99 -12.85 4.95 -12.84
N THR A 100 -12.85 4.17 -11.76
CA THR A 100 -13.23 2.74 -11.81
C THR A 100 -14.52 2.41 -11.08
N GLY A 101 -14.95 3.26 -10.14
CA GLY A 101 -16.03 2.96 -9.21
C GLY A 101 -15.68 1.91 -8.14
N GLU A 102 -14.43 1.43 -8.10
CA GLU A 102 -14.00 0.37 -7.18
C GLU A 102 -13.86 0.89 -5.73
N ASN A 103 -14.10 0.00 -4.74
CA ASN A 103 -13.85 0.34 -3.35
C ASN A 103 -12.34 0.27 -3.04
N THR A 104 -11.67 1.44 -3.04
CA THR A 104 -10.21 1.50 -2.87
C THR A 104 -9.78 1.63 -1.41
N ILE A 105 -8.71 0.94 -1.03
CA ILE A 105 -8.06 1.04 0.28
C ILE A 105 -6.59 1.44 0.03
N PRO A 106 -6.22 2.72 0.22
CA PRO A 106 -4.83 3.15 0.11
C PRO A 106 -4.00 2.65 1.28
N ILE A 107 -2.82 2.08 0.98
CA ILE A 107 -1.79 1.77 1.98
C ILE A 107 -0.42 2.26 1.48
N ILE A 108 0.50 2.55 2.40
CA ILE A 108 1.92 2.72 2.08
C ILE A 108 2.67 1.49 2.55
N VAL A 109 3.43 0.87 1.66
CA VAL A 109 4.30 -0.27 1.99
C VAL A 109 5.74 0.21 2.09
N THR A 110 6.39 0.02 3.24
CA THR A 110 7.78 0.42 3.47
C THR A 110 8.71 -0.78 3.46
N LEU A 111 9.94 -0.60 3.00
CA LEU A 111 10.92 -1.70 2.95
C LEU A 111 11.38 -2.10 4.36
N ILE A 112 11.45 -1.14 5.29
CA ILE A 112 11.89 -1.33 6.66
C ILE A 112 10.77 -0.93 7.63
N GLU A 113 10.94 -1.33 8.89
CA GLU A 113 10.05 -0.95 9.96
C GLU A 113 10.16 0.55 10.30
N GLU A 114 9.01 1.16 10.56
CA GLU A 114 8.88 2.60 10.82
C GLU A 114 8.19 2.81 12.18
N GLU A 115 8.57 3.86 12.90
CA GLU A 115 7.91 4.25 14.15
C GLU A 115 6.47 4.71 13.92
N ILE A 116 6.20 5.30 12.75
CA ILE A 116 4.89 5.81 12.36
C ILE A 116 4.13 4.73 11.62
N GLN A 117 3.08 4.20 12.25
CA GLN A 117 2.23 3.13 11.69
C GLN A 117 1.05 3.68 10.88
N PHE A 118 0.64 4.93 11.14
CA PHE A 118 -0.44 5.62 10.45
C PHE A 118 -0.09 7.08 10.19
N CYS A 119 -0.52 7.60 9.05
CA CYS A 119 -0.44 9.04 8.78
C CYS A 119 -1.67 9.47 7.99
N GLU A 120 -2.39 10.46 8.51
CA GLU A 120 -3.63 10.98 7.91
C GLU A 120 -4.66 9.87 7.61
N GLY A 121 -4.75 8.87 8.49
CA GLY A 121 -5.66 7.73 8.36
C GLY A 121 -5.18 6.67 7.35
N ILE A 122 -4.00 6.80 6.75
CA ILE A 122 -3.42 5.81 5.84
C ILE A 122 -2.42 4.93 6.60
N PRO A 123 -2.56 3.60 6.55
CA PRO A 123 -1.62 2.69 7.18
C PRO A 123 -0.27 2.70 6.45
N ILE A 124 0.80 2.67 7.25
CA ILE A 124 2.19 2.54 6.83
C ILE A 124 2.64 1.15 7.29
N VAL A 125 2.76 0.25 6.34
CA VAL A 125 2.92 -1.18 6.57
C VAL A 125 4.32 -1.59 6.13
N PRO A 126 5.21 -1.98 7.05
CA PRO A 126 6.47 -2.61 6.68
C PRO A 126 6.20 -3.88 5.88
N ILE A 127 6.99 -4.14 4.84
CA ILE A 127 6.83 -5.31 3.97
C ILE A 127 6.87 -6.62 4.76
N SER A 128 7.64 -6.68 5.85
CA SER A 128 7.71 -7.82 6.77
C SER A 128 6.39 -8.09 7.51
N LYS A 129 5.51 -7.09 7.63
CA LYS A 129 4.19 -7.18 8.28
C LYS A 129 3.04 -7.20 7.27
N LEU A 130 3.31 -7.08 5.97
CA LEU A 130 2.28 -6.97 4.94
C LEU A 130 1.37 -8.22 4.89
N ASN A 131 1.94 -9.43 5.07
CA ASN A 131 1.12 -10.64 5.08
C ASN A 131 0.11 -10.64 6.23
N SER A 132 0.57 -10.36 7.44
CA SER A 132 -0.30 -10.27 8.62
C SER A 132 -1.35 -9.16 8.48
N PHE A 133 -0.97 -8.00 7.95
CA PHE A 133 -1.92 -6.92 7.67
C PHE A 133 -3.04 -7.36 6.72
N ILE A 134 -2.73 -8.16 5.69
CA ILE A 134 -3.73 -8.71 4.77
C ILE A 134 -4.63 -9.73 5.46
N ASP A 135 -4.04 -10.63 6.25
CA ASP A 135 -4.79 -11.66 7.00
C ASP A 135 -5.79 -11.02 7.98
N GLU A 136 -5.38 -9.96 8.67
CA GLU A 136 -6.21 -9.17 9.58
C GLU A 136 -7.40 -8.49 8.86
N GLU A 137 -7.17 -7.97 7.66
CA GLU A 137 -8.22 -7.41 6.79
C GLU A 137 -9.19 -8.46 6.22
N ASP A 138 -8.73 -9.70 6.05
CA ASP A 138 -9.54 -10.84 5.60
C ASP A 138 -10.32 -11.50 6.75
N MET A 139 -9.86 -11.41 8.00
CA MET A 139 -10.59 -11.88 9.20
C MET A 139 -11.67 -10.91 9.70
N GLY A 140 -11.84 -9.76 9.04
CA GLY A 140 -12.79 -8.75 9.51
C GLY A 140 -12.37 -8.19 10.85
N ILE A 141 -11.09 -7.85 11.02
CA ILE A 141 -10.68 -7.07 12.19
C ILE A 141 -11.46 -5.75 12.17
N ASP A 142 -12.30 -5.63 13.19
CA ASP A 142 -13.05 -4.44 13.52
C ASP A 142 -12.09 -3.24 13.57
N PRO A 143 -12.36 -2.16 12.82
CA PRO A 143 -11.66 -0.90 12.96
C PRO A 143 -11.59 -0.39 14.41
N GLN A 144 -12.43 -0.92 15.30
CA GLN A 144 -12.39 -0.68 16.73
C GLN A 144 -11.14 -1.23 17.44
N GLN A 145 -10.40 -2.18 16.86
CA GLN A 145 -9.11 -2.63 17.40
C GLN A 145 -7.93 -1.81 16.84
N ALA A 146 -8.15 -1.09 15.73
CA ALA A 146 -7.33 0.04 15.27
C ALA A 146 -7.77 1.40 15.89
N ALA A 147 -8.70 1.39 16.86
CA ALA A 147 -9.32 2.59 17.46
C ALA A 147 -8.44 3.44 18.38
N GLY A 148 -7.12 3.30 18.31
CA GLY A 148 -6.24 4.31 18.88
C GLY A 148 -6.27 5.62 18.08
N ASP A 149 -6.68 5.56 16.80
CA ASP A 149 -6.49 6.68 15.88
C ASP A 149 -7.83 7.18 15.28
N GLU A 150 -8.34 8.29 15.82
CA GLU A 150 -9.54 8.98 15.30
C GLU A 150 -9.46 9.27 13.80
N ALA A 151 -8.25 9.42 13.24
CA ALA A 151 -8.06 9.68 11.82
C ALA A 151 -8.47 8.50 10.94
N PHE A 152 -8.24 7.27 11.38
CA PHE A 152 -8.60 6.05 10.66
C PHE A 152 -10.12 5.82 10.67
N LEU A 153 -10.76 6.02 11.82
CA LEU A 153 -12.22 5.95 11.94
C LEU A 153 -12.91 7.03 11.08
N ARG A 154 -12.37 8.25 11.04
CA ARG A 154 -12.86 9.32 10.15
C ARG A 154 -12.65 8.98 8.67
N PHE A 155 -11.53 8.35 8.32
CA PHE A 155 -11.27 7.90 6.95
C PHE A 155 -12.29 6.84 6.53
N LEU A 156 -12.45 5.76 7.29
CA LEU A 156 -13.44 4.72 7.00
C LEU A 156 -14.87 5.28 6.93
N ALA A 157 -15.25 6.14 7.87
CA ALA A 157 -16.55 6.81 7.86
C ALA A 157 -16.75 7.73 6.65
N SER A 158 -15.68 8.29 6.07
CA SER A 158 -15.73 9.08 4.84
C SER A 158 -15.87 8.25 3.57
N GLN A 159 -15.41 6.98 3.58
CA GLN A 159 -15.53 6.07 2.44
C GLN A 159 -16.92 5.41 2.35
N ASN A 160 -17.69 5.38 3.45
CA ASN A 160 -19.05 4.80 3.53
C ASN A 160 -20.19 5.80 3.27
N ARG A 161 -19.93 6.96 2.66
CA ARG A 161 -21.03 7.87 2.29
C ARG A 161 -21.82 7.26 1.12
N PRO A 162 -23.14 7.06 1.26
CA PRO A 162 -23.96 6.63 0.12
C PRO A 162 -23.86 7.69 -0.97
N TYR A 163 -23.47 7.26 -2.17
CA TYR A 163 -23.48 8.11 -3.37
C TYR A 163 -24.87 8.71 -3.53
N ARG A 164 -24.96 10.04 -3.49
CA ARG A 164 -26.15 10.82 -3.87
C ARG A 164 -26.08 11.18 -5.34
#